data_AF-A0A3D6AEY0-F1
#
_entry.id   AF-A0A3D6AEY0-F1
#
_cell.length_a   1.000
_cell.length_b   1.000
_cell.length_c   1.000
_cell.angle_alpha   90.00
_cell.angle_beta   90.00
_cell.angle_gamma   90.00
#
_symmetry.space_group_name_H-M   'P 1'
#
loop_
_entity.id
_entity.type
_entity.pdbx_description
1 polymer ?
#
loop_
_entity_poly.entity_id
_entity_poly.type
_entity_poly.pdbx_seq_one_letter_code
_entity_poly.pdbx_strand_id
1 'polypeptide(L)' 'MTIEDIVKKHKAGAQFVISAPMLRMKPQDFHALAEQWYDDGGPGFNVVGVPHRSVVEDEFLITRMTVIRTTADV' A
#
# COMPACT_ATOMS: atom_id res chain seq x y z
N MET A 1 12.85 -6.89 1.27
CA MET A 1 11.51 -7.48 1.18
C MET A 1 10.73 -6.58 0.25
N THR A 2 10.33 -7.09 -0.90
CA THR A 2 9.58 -6.31 -1.88
C THR A 2 8.10 -6.29 -1.52
N ILE A 3 7.32 -5.49 -2.24
CA ILE A 3 5.88 -5.46 -2.04
C ILE A 3 5.23 -6.78 -2.47
N GLU A 4 5.73 -7.40 -3.54
CA GLU A 4 5.29 -8.71 -4.03
C GLU A 4 5.54 -9.80 -2.99
N ASP A 5 6.68 -9.75 -2.27
CA ASP A 5 6.97 -10.67 -1.17
C ASP A 5 5.93 -10.57 -0.04
N ILE A 6 5.42 -9.36 0.23
CA ILE A 6 4.38 -9.12 1.24
C ILE A 6 3.05 -9.69 0.75
N VAL A 7 2.69 -9.39 -0.49
CA VAL A 7 1.42 -9.82 -1.09
C VAL A 7 1.33 -11.34 -1.15
N LYS A 8 2.40 -12.02 -1.58
CA LYS A 8 2.46 -13.49 -1.68
C LYS A 8 2.26 -14.22 -0.34
N LYS A 9 2.51 -13.56 0.80
CA LYS A 9 2.30 -14.13 2.14
C LYS A 9 0.83 -14.12 2.59
N HIS A 10 -0.03 -13.35 1.94
CA HIS A 10 -1.45 -13.23 2.28
C HIS A 10 -2.29 -14.15 1.40
N LYS A 11 -3.41 -14.67 1.89
CA LYS A 11 -4.33 -15.46 1.04
C LYS A 11 -5.00 -14.56 0.00
N ALA A 12 -5.39 -15.12 -1.15
CA ALA A 12 -6.20 -14.39 -2.12
C ALA A 12 -7.49 -13.88 -1.46
N GLY A 13 -7.87 -12.62 -1.73
CA GLY A 13 -9.02 -11.95 -1.10
C GLY A 13 -8.79 -11.48 0.34
N ALA A 14 -7.63 -11.74 0.95
CA ALA A 14 -7.33 -11.23 2.29
C ALA A 14 -7.10 -9.71 2.25
N GLN A 15 -7.69 -9.00 3.21
CA GLN A 15 -7.38 -7.59 3.47
C GLN A 15 -6.22 -7.47 4.45
N PHE A 16 -5.30 -6.55 4.17
CA PHE A 16 -4.14 -6.27 5.02
C PHE A 16 -3.66 -4.83 4.84
N VAL A 17 -2.78 -4.39 5.73
CA VAL A 17 -2.23 -3.03 5.71
C VAL A 17 -0.84 -3.02 5.11
N ILE A 18 -0.56 -2.02 4.27
CA ILE A 18 0.80 -1.66 3.82
C ILE A 18 1.10 -0.27 4.36
N SER A 19 2.34 -0.06 4.81
CA SER A 19 2.79 1.24 5.34
C SER A 19 4.25 1.51 4.97
N ALA A 20 4.64 2.79 4.98
CA ALA A 20 6.01 3.22 4.67
C ALA A 20 7.08 2.50 5.52
N PRO A 21 6.93 2.34 6.85
CA PRO A 21 7.93 1.64 7.67
C PRO A 21 8.10 0.16 7.30
N MET A 22 7.03 -0.52 6.86
CA MET A 22 7.10 -1.92 6.42
C MET A 22 7.97 -2.10 5.18
N LEU A 23 7.97 -1.10 4.29
CA LEU A 23 8.78 -1.07 3.07
C LEU A 23 10.16 -0.43 3.29
N ARG A 24 10.44 0.08 4.50
CA ARG A 24 11.65 0.85 4.83
C ARG A 24 11.82 2.07 3.91
N MET A 25 10.70 2.69 3.54
CA MET A 25 10.64 3.87 2.68
C MET A 25 10.40 5.12 3.51
N LYS A 26 10.79 6.28 2.98
CA LYS A 26 10.37 7.57 3.54
C LYS A 26 8.87 7.78 3.27
N PRO A 27 8.16 8.55 4.11
CA PRO A 27 6.75 8.87 3.89
C PRO A 27 6.46 9.48 2.52
N GLN A 28 7.34 10.35 2.01
CA GLN A 28 7.19 11.01 0.70
C GLN A 28 7.28 10.01 -0.46
N ASP A 29 8.26 9.12 -0.44
CA ASP A 29 8.43 8.08 -1.46
C ASP A 29 7.23 7.11 -1.46
N PHE A 30 6.78 6.74 -0.26
CA PHE A 30 5.59 5.91 -0.10
C PHE A 30 4.32 6.62 -0.59
N HIS A 31 4.19 7.92 -0.32
CA HIS A 31 3.03 8.70 -0.72
C HIS A 31 2.84 8.68 -2.25
N ALA A 32 3.91 8.90 -3.02
CA ALA A 32 3.83 8.85 -4.49
C ALA A 32 3.37 7.48 -5.01
N LEU A 33 3.90 6.38 -4.45
CA LEU A 33 3.47 5.02 -4.80
C LEU A 33 2.02 4.76 -4.37
N ALA A 34 1.65 5.23 -3.19
CA ALA A 34 0.32 5.08 -2.63
C ALA A 34 -0.74 5.80 -3.45
N GLU A 35 -0.46 6.98 -3.99
CA GLU A 35 -1.36 7.68 -4.91
C GLU A 35 -1.56 6.86 -6.19
N GLN A 36 -0.48 6.38 -6.80
CA GLN A 36 -0.58 5.52 -7.99
C GLN A 36 -1.39 4.25 -7.71
N TRP A 37 -1.14 3.57 -6.59
CA TRP A 37 -1.89 2.36 -6.24
C TRP A 37 -3.36 2.64 -5.90
N TYR A 38 -3.66 3.85 -5.43
CA TYR A 38 -5.04 4.25 -5.16
C TYR A 38 -5.86 4.36 -6.45
N ASP A 39 -5.24 4.88 -7.50
CA ASP A 39 -5.89 5.09 -8.79
C ASP A 39 -5.90 3.83 -9.66
N ASP A 40 -4.75 3.15 -9.77
CA ASP A 40 -4.54 2.07 -10.74
C ASP A 40 -4.58 0.66 -10.12
N GLY A 41 -4.54 0.57 -8.78
CA GLY A 41 -4.24 -0.67 -8.08
C GLY A 41 -2.73 -0.94 -7.97
N GLY A 42 -2.37 -1.87 -7.09
CA GLY A 42 -0.99 -2.25 -6.82
C GLY A 42 -0.63 -3.64 -7.33
N PRO A 43 0.64 -4.06 -7.23
CA PRO A 43 1.11 -5.34 -7.73
C PRO A 43 0.47 -6.51 -6.96
N GLY A 44 -0.59 -7.08 -7.53
CA GLY A 44 -1.34 -8.21 -6.95
C GLY A 44 -2.28 -7.82 -5.81
N PHE A 45 -2.65 -6.54 -5.70
CA PHE A 45 -3.64 -6.06 -4.73
C PHE A 45 -4.37 -4.82 -5.24
N ASN A 46 -5.57 -4.57 -4.72
CA ASN A 46 -6.29 -3.31 -4.90
C ASN A 46 -6.40 -2.57 -3.56
N VAL A 47 -6.45 -1.25 -3.60
CA VAL A 47 -6.71 -0.47 -2.38
C VAL A 47 -8.18 -0.58 -1.99
N VAL A 48 -8.44 -0.68 -0.69
CA VAL A 48 -9.80 -0.69 -0.13
C VAL A 48 -9.96 0.40 0.92
N GLY A 49 -11.08 1.12 0.84
CA GLY A 49 -11.41 2.21 1.75
C GLY A 49 -10.58 3.48 1.54
N VAL A 50 -10.50 4.30 2.58
CA VAL A 50 -9.83 5.59 2.54
C VAL A 50 -8.40 5.46 3.09
N PRO A 51 -7.36 5.84 2.31
CA PRO A 51 -5.99 5.84 2.79
C PRO A 51 -5.82 6.75 4.00
N HIS A 52 -5.06 6.30 4.99
CA HIS A 52 -4.76 7.12 6.15
C HIS A 52 -3.59 8.05 5.83
N ARG A 53 -3.81 9.33 6.17
CA ARG A 53 -2.86 10.41 5.96
C ARG A 53 -2.36 10.93 7.29
N SER A 54 -1.10 11.36 7.32
CA SER A 54 -0.47 12.02 8.46
C SER A 54 0.22 13.29 7.98
N VAL A 55 0.29 14.30 8.84
CA VAL A 55 1.16 15.46 8.59
C VAL A 55 2.60 15.06 8.91
N VAL A 56 3.49 15.19 7.93
CA VAL A 56 4.93 14.97 8.06
C VAL A 56 5.62 16.16 7.42
N GLU A 57 6.46 16.86 8.19
CA GLU A 57 7.21 18.01 7.67
C GLU A 57 6.31 19.03 6.93
N ASP A 58 5.16 19.34 7.53
CA ASP A 58 4.13 20.26 7.00
C ASP A 58 3.36 19.77 5.75
N GLU A 59 3.57 18.53 5.30
CA GLU A 59 2.86 17.91 4.17
C GLU A 59 1.87 16.83 4.62
N PHE A 60 0.70 16.76 3.98
CA PHE A 60 -0.29 15.70 4.19
C PHE A 60 0.01 14.49 3.31
N LEU A 61 0.72 13.50 3.87
CA LEU A 61 1.17 12.33 3.13
C LEU A 61 0.33 11.10 3.47
N ILE A 62 0.05 10.26 2.48
CA ILE A 62 -0.47 8.90 2.74
C ILE A 62 0.65 8.11 3.42
N THR A 63 0.36 7.52 4.58
CA THR A 63 1.38 6.78 5.37
C THR A 63 1.06 5.30 5.54
N ARG A 64 -0.21 4.93 5.37
CA ARG A 64 -0.69 3.55 5.39
C ARG A 64 -1.95 3.40 4.54
N MET A 65 -2.11 2.22 3.96
CA MET A 65 -3.26 1.86 3.14
C MET A 65 -3.75 0.47 3.53
N THR A 66 -5.07 0.30 3.54
CA THR A 66 -5.67 -1.04 3.56
C THR A 66 -5.83 -1.50 2.13
N VAL A 67 -5.42 -2.72 1.84
CA VAL A 67 -5.47 -3.32 0.51
C VAL A 67 -6.08 -4.71 0.59
N ILE A 68 -6.57 -5.22 -0.55
CA ILE A 68 -7.06 -6.58 -0.71
C ILE A 68 -6.22 -7.31 -1.76
N ARG A 69 -5.69 -8.51 -1.43
CA ARG A 69 -4.95 -9.33 -2.40
C ARG A 69 -5.88 -9.74 -3.54
N THR A 70 -5.49 -9.50 -4.79
CA THR A 70 -6.24 -9.94 -5.96
C THR A 70 -6.21 -11.46 -6.09
N THR A 71 -7.27 -12.04 -6.65
CA THR A 71 -7.39 -13.48 -6.91
C THR A 71 -6.75 -13.92 -8.23
N ALA A 72 -6.31 -12.98 -9.06
CA ALA A 72 -5.54 -13.28 -10.26
C ALA A 72 -4.14 -13.75 -9.84
N ASP A 73 -3.77 -14.96 -10.23
CA ASP A 73 -2.40 -15.45 -10.09
C ASP A 73 -1.46 -14.58 -10.94
N VAL A 74 -0.37 -14.12 -10.32
CA VAL A 74 0.72 -13.36 -10.97
C VAL A 74 1.80 -14.32 -11.41
#